data_AF-A0A847EXG5-F1
#
_entry.id   AF-A0A847EXG5-F1
#
_cell.length_a   1.000
_cell.length_b   1.000
_cell.length_c   1.000
_cell.angle_alpha   90.00
_cell.angle_beta   90.00
_cell.angle_gamma   90.00
#
_symmetry.space_group_name_H-M   'P 1'
#
loop_
_entity.id
_entity.type
_entity.pdbx_description
1 polymer ?
#
loop_
_entity_poly.entity_id
_entity_poly.type
_entity_poly.pdbx_seq_one_letter_code
_entity_poly.pdbx_strand_id
1 'polypeptide(L)'
;MEELTIIKVGGKVVETPDSLTALLAQFSTIGGSKILVHGGGRTATQLAARLGIESRMVNGRRITDKETLDVVTMVYAGLVNKTIVAQLQALDINALGLTGADLNYMRSEKRPVGDVDYGFVGDVKAVQPGIIASLLQQGVVPVLAPLTHDKQGLLLNTNADTIAGETAKAMAHFFKVTLVYCFEKKGVLLDETDDDSVLPTLNRAQFKDYVAKGVIQGGMIPKLENAFEAIDAGVSSVVITKADALIGAGTVIHHT
;
A
#
# COMPACT_ATOMS: atom_id res chain seq x y z
N MET A 1 -12.63 -17.67 -9.90
CA MET A 1 -12.81 -16.43 -9.14
C MET A 1 -12.54 -15.27 -10.07
N GLU A 2 -13.30 -14.18 -9.94
CA GLU A 2 -13.01 -12.93 -10.65
C GLU A 2 -11.62 -12.41 -10.26
N GLU A 3 -10.93 -11.75 -11.18
CA GLU A 3 -9.60 -11.19 -10.93
C GLU A 3 -9.72 -9.84 -10.21
N LEU A 4 -8.90 -9.65 -9.18
CA LEU A 4 -8.80 -8.38 -8.45
C LEU A 4 -7.34 -7.93 -8.39
N THR A 5 -7.06 -6.73 -8.89
CA THR A 5 -5.73 -6.12 -8.77
C THR A 5 -5.73 -5.05 -7.69
N ILE A 6 -4.89 -5.21 -6.66
CA ILE A 6 -4.71 -4.22 -5.61
C ILE A 6 -3.36 -3.55 -5.83
N ILE A 7 -3.35 -2.26 -6.13
CA ILE A 7 -2.13 -1.52 -6.41
C ILE A 7 -1.80 -0.60 -5.24
N LYS A 8 -0.67 -0.83 -4.60
CA LYS A 8 -0.10 0.09 -3.62
C LYS A 8 0.92 0.99 -4.30
N VAL A 9 0.76 2.30 -4.12
CA VAL A 9 1.68 3.32 -4.63
C VAL A 9 2.36 4.11 -3.52
N GLY A 10 3.65 4.39 -3.70
CA GLY A 10 4.44 5.19 -2.77
C GLY A 10 4.05 6.68 -2.78
N GLY A 11 4.28 7.37 -1.65
CA GLY A 11 3.95 8.79 -1.49
C GLY A 11 4.56 9.68 -2.58
N LYS A 12 5.85 9.50 -2.89
CA LYS A 12 6.57 10.30 -3.89
C LYS A 12 5.86 10.39 -5.25
N VAL A 13 5.24 9.29 -5.69
CA VAL A 13 4.54 9.20 -6.98
C VAL A 13 3.22 9.96 -6.93
N VAL A 14 2.42 9.74 -5.89
CA VAL A 14 1.10 10.38 -5.75
C VAL A 14 1.18 11.87 -5.41
N GLU A 15 2.33 12.33 -4.92
CA GLU A 15 2.57 13.72 -4.53
C GLU A 15 3.22 14.57 -5.65
N THR A 16 3.52 13.96 -6.81
CA THR A 16 4.05 14.66 -7.99
C THR A 16 2.97 14.68 -9.08
N PRO A 17 2.45 15.85 -9.50
CA PRO A 17 1.28 15.93 -10.40
C PRO A 17 1.41 15.12 -11.69
N ASP A 18 2.54 15.22 -12.41
CA ASP A 18 2.76 14.50 -13.66
C ASP A 18 2.86 12.99 -13.44
N SER A 19 3.56 12.57 -12.38
CA SER A 19 3.67 11.15 -12.01
C SER A 19 2.34 10.55 -11.59
N LEU A 20 1.52 11.31 -10.83
CA LEU A 20 0.18 10.89 -10.45
C LEU A 20 -0.72 10.76 -11.68
N THR A 21 -0.70 11.76 -12.57
CA THR A 21 -1.50 11.73 -13.82
C THR A 21 -1.13 10.52 -14.67
N ALA A 22 0.16 10.26 -14.88
CA ALA A 22 0.63 9.10 -15.63
C ALA A 22 0.25 7.77 -14.96
N LEU A 23 0.39 7.68 -13.64
CA LEU A 23 -0.01 6.52 -12.84
C LEU A 23 -1.51 6.23 -13.00
N LEU A 24 -2.37 7.24 -12.84
CA LEU A 24 -3.82 7.06 -12.93
C LEU A 24 -4.28 6.71 -14.35
N ALA A 25 -3.60 7.24 -15.38
CA ALA A 25 -3.82 6.83 -16.75
C ALA A 25 -3.45 5.35 -16.99
N GLN A 26 -2.35 4.85 -16.40
CA GLN A 26 -2.06 3.41 -16.46
C GLN A 26 -3.08 2.59 -15.66
N PHE A 27 -3.41 3.04 -14.45
CA PHE A 27 -4.38 2.39 -13.58
C PHE A 27 -5.77 2.28 -14.24
N SER A 28 -6.21 3.28 -15.01
CA SER A 28 -7.51 3.24 -15.70
C SER A 28 -7.59 2.13 -16.76
N THR A 29 -6.47 1.74 -17.37
CA THR A 29 -6.41 0.66 -18.38
C THR A 29 -6.43 -0.75 -17.79
N ILE A 30 -6.22 -0.91 -16.48
CA ILE A 30 -6.33 -2.22 -15.80
C ILE A 30 -7.79 -2.70 -15.89
N GLY A 31 -8.00 -3.86 -16.52
CA GLY A 31 -9.30 -4.51 -16.61
C GLY A 31 -9.70 -5.21 -15.31
N GLY A 32 -11.00 -5.54 -15.19
CA GLY A 32 -11.55 -6.22 -14.02
C GLY A 32 -11.63 -5.35 -12.77
N SER A 33 -11.84 -5.99 -11.63
CA SER A 33 -11.92 -5.33 -10.33
C SER A 33 -10.54 -4.81 -9.90
N LYS A 34 -10.48 -3.57 -9.39
CA LYS A 34 -9.23 -2.94 -8.95
C LYS A 34 -9.40 -2.05 -7.72
N ILE A 35 -8.36 -2.01 -6.89
CA ILE A 35 -8.26 -1.17 -5.69
C ILE A 35 -6.94 -0.40 -5.74
N LEU A 36 -6.96 0.86 -5.36
CA LEU A 36 -5.76 1.68 -5.21
C LEU A 36 -5.49 1.95 -3.73
N VAL A 37 -4.25 1.74 -3.26
CA VAL A 37 -3.79 2.08 -1.92
C VAL A 37 -2.68 3.09 -2.03
N HIS A 38 -2.79 4.23 -1.35
CA HIS A 38 -1.80 5.31 -1.49
C HIS A 38 -1.03 5.58 -0.18
N GLY A 39 0.12 6.24 -0.31
CA GLY A 39 0.83 6.89 0.81
C GLY A 39 0.54 8.39 0.85
N GLY A 40 1.37 9.15 1.57
CA GLY A 40 1.32 10.62 1.59
C GLY A 40 2.44 11.25 2.43
N GLY A 41 3.55 10.52 2.60
CA GLY A 41 4.57 10.83 3.59
C GLY A 41 5.26 12.17 3.40
N ARG A 42 5.52 12.63 2.17
CA ARG A 42 6.27 13.88 1.96
C ARG A 42 5.35 15.07 2.16
N THR A 43 4.11 15.04 1.67
CA THR A 43 3.13 16.12 1.87
C THR A 43 2.78 16.26 3.34
N ALA A 44 2.65 15.16 4.09
CA ALA A 44 2.47 15.21 5.54
C ALA A 44 3.66 15.84 6.25
N THR A 45 4.89 15.50 5.84
CA THR A 45 6.11 16.09 6.39
C THR A 45 6.20 17.59 6.10
N GLN A 46 5.86 18.01 4.88
CA GLN A 46 5.84 19.42 4.48
C GLN A 46 4.79 20.23 5.25
N LEU A 47 3.58 19.68 5.43
CA LEU A 47 2.53 20.34 6.20
C LEU A 47 2.90 20.41 7.68
N ALA A 48 3.42 19.33 8.27
CA ALA A 48 3.91 19.31 9.64
C ALA A 48 4.96 20.40 9.87
N ALA A 49 5.95 20.51 8.98
CA ALA A 49 6.99 21.55 9.07
C ALA A 49 6.42 22.97 9.02
N ARG A 50 5.42 23.22 8.16
CA ARG A 50 4.71 24.52 8.09
C ARG A 50 3.94 24.86 9.36
N LEU A 51 3.52 23.84 10.11
CA LEU A 51 2.83 23.97 11.40
C LEU A 51 3.79 23.95 12.60
N GLY A 52 5.10 23.83 12.37
CA GLY A 52 6.11 23.75 13.43
C GLY A 52 6.17 22.37 14.12
N ILE A 53 5.58 21.33 13.54
CA ILE A 53 5.55 19.97 14.08
C ILE A 53 6.73 19.17 13.51
N GLU A 54 7.59 18.67 14.38
CA GLU A 54 8.78 17.91 13.99
C GLU A 54 8.40 16.47 13.57
N SER A 55 8.76 16.10 12.33
CA SER A 55 8.55 14.73 11.84
C SER A 55 9.69 13.81 12.23
N ARG A 56 9.39 12.73 12.99
CA ARG A 56 10.38 11.71 13.38
C ARG A 56 10.06 10.34 12.79
N MET A 57 11.09 9.65 12.32
CA MET A 57 11.02 8.32 11.73
C MET A 57 11.98 7.38 12.46
N VAL A 58 11.51 6.20 12.84
CA VAL A 58 12.34 5.12 13.41
C VAL A 58 11.99 3.82 12.69
N ASN A 59 13.00 3.09 12.23
CA ASN A 59 12.84 1.80 11.52
C ASN A 59 11.81 1.85 10.38
N GLY A 60 11.81 2.94 9.61
CA GLY A 60 10.89 3.14 8.47
C GLY A 60 9.45 3.47 8.84
N ARG A 61 9.15 3.72 10.13
CA ARG A 61 7.82 4.10 10.62
C ARG A 61 7.86 5.49 11.26
N ARG A 62 6.76 6.23 11.11
CA ARG A 62 6.57 7.56 11.68
C ARG A 62 6.17 7.44 13.14
N ILE A 63 6.90 8.09 14.04
CA ILE A 63 6.39 8.34 15.40
C ILE A 63 5.22 9.29 15.25
N THR A 64 4.06 8.88 15.72
CA THR A 64 2.80 9.59 15.49
C THR A 64 2.24 10.01 16.83
N ASP A 65 2.56 11.21 17.30
CA ASP A 65 1.84 11.83 18.42
C ASP A 65 0.49 12.40 17.96
N LYS A 66 -0.22 13.11 18.84
CA LYS A 66 -1.57 13.60 18.55
C LYS A 66 -1.58 14.64 17.43
N GLU A 67 -0.64 15.59 17.46
CA GLU A 67 -0.54 16.63 16.42
C GLU A 67 -0.15 16.02 15.08
N THR A 68 0.80 15.08 15.10
CA THR A 68 1.18 14.31 13.91
C THR A 68 0.02 13.51 13.36
N LEU A 69 -0.80 12.88 14.22
CA LEU A 69 -2.00 12.14 13.83
C LEU A 69 -2.99 13.05 13.09
N ASP A 70 -3.23 14.26 13.61
CA ASP A 70 -4.13 15.22 12.98
C ASP A 70 -3.59 15.66 11.60
N VAL A 71 -2.28 15.91 11.49
CA VAL A 71 -1.62 16.24 10.21
C VAL A 71 -1.75 15.11 9.19
N VAL A 72 -1.43 13.87 9.57
CA VAL A 72 -1.55 12.74 8.63
C VAL A 72 -3.00 12.47 8.28
N THR A 73 -3.95 12.73 9.17
CA THR A 73 -5.38 12.62 8.87
C THR A 73 -5.81 13.62 7.79
N MET A 74 -5.47 14.90 7.97
CA MET A 74 -5.77 15.95 6.99
C MET A 74 -5.15 15.66 5.62
N VAL A 75 -3.91 15.15 5.60
CA VAL A 75 -3.19 14.90 4.34
C VAL A 75 -3.61 13.59 3.69
N TYR A 76 -3.67 12.49 4.43
CA TYR A 76 -3.93 11.17 3.85
C TYR A 76 -5.40 11.05 3.46
N ALA A 77 -6.35 11.28 4.38
CA ALA A 77 -7.78 11.12 4.10
C ALA A 77 -8.37 12.30 3.31
N GLY A 78 -7.86 13.50 3.54
CA GLY A 78 -8.30 14.72 2.86
C GLY A 78 -7.56 14.94 1.56
N LEU A 79 -6.42 15.62 1.63
CA LEU A 79 -5.73 16.15 0.45
C LEU A 79 -5.39 15.06 -0.58
N VAL A 80 -4.59 14.06 -0.22
CA VAL A 80 -4.09 13.06 -1.18
C VAL A 80 -5.22 12.17 -1.69
N ASN A 81 -6.03 11.59 -0.79
CA ASN A 81 -7.10 10.68 -1.17
C ASN A 81 -8.14 11.35 -2.07
N LYS A 82 -8.57 12.58 -1.74
CA LYS A 82 -9.59 13.27 -2.54
C LYS A 82 -9.03 13.83 -3.85
N THR A 83 -7.75 14.20 -3.92
CA THR A 83 -7.08 14.52 -5.19
C THR A 83 -7.04 13.31 -6.12
N ILE A 84 -6.68 12.12 -5.61
CA ILE A 84 -6.69 10.88 -6.41
C ILE A 84 -8.10 10.55 -6.92
N VAL A 85 -9.09 10.60 -6.04
CA VAL A 85 -10.50 10.35 -6.42
C VAL A 85 -10.95 11.33 -7.50
N ALA A 86 -10.70 12.64 -7.34
CA ALA A 86 -11.10 13.63 -8.33
C ALA A 86 -10.48 13.38 -9.72
N GLN A 87 -9.21 12.97 -9.77
CA GLN A 87 -8.55 12.63 -11.04
C GLN A 87 -9.07 11.33 -11.65
N LEU A 88 -9.40 10.33 -10.84
CA LEU A 88 -10.06 9.10 -11.33
C LEU A 88 -11.45 9.40 -11.90
N GLN A 89 -12.23 10.28 -11.26
CA GLN A 89 -13.51 10.73 -11.81
C GLN A 89 -13.33 11.41 -13.17
N ALA A 90 -12.25 12.17 -13.37
CA ALA A 90 -11.94 12.79 -14.67
C ALA A 90 -11.51 11.79 -15.76
N LEU A 91 -11.21 10.55 -15.38
CA LEU A 91 -10.92 9.42 -16.27
C LEU A 91 -12.13 8.47 -16.41
N ASP A 92 -13.33 8.92 -16.04
CA ASP A 92 -14.56 8.13 -16.02
C ASP A 92 -14.48 6.84 -15.16
N ILE A 93 -13.59 6.82 -14.17
CA ILE A 93 -13.49 5.73 -13.19
C ILE A 93 -14.25 6.15 -11.94
N ASN A 94 -15.38 5.49 -11.68
CA ASN A 94 -16.21 5.76 -10.51
C ASN A 94 -15.49 5.33 -9.21
N ALA A 95 -14.78 6.26 -8.58
CA ALA A 95 -13.90 5.97 -7.44
C ALA A 95 -14.48 6.47 -6.11
N LEU A 96 -14.26 5.69 -5.04
CA LEU A 96 -14.62 6.07 -3.67
C LEU A 96 -13.40 6.01 -2.75
N GLY A 97 -13.06 7.15 -2.18
CA GLY A 97 -11.95 7.29 -1.25
C GLY A 97 -12.32 6.96 0.19
N LEU A 98 -11.62 6.01 0.82
CA LEU A 98 -11.92 5.44 2.13
C LEU A 98 -10.70 5.39 3.05
N THR A 99 -10.93 5.52 4.35
CA THR A 99 -10.06 5.14 5.46
C THR A 99 -10.65 3.92 6.18
N GLY A 100 -9.87 3.18 6.95
CA GLY A 100 -10.36 2.03 7.73
C GLY A 100 -11.52 2.35 8.68
N ALA A 101 -11.69 3.61 9.07
CA ALA A 101 -12.81 4.09 9.86
C ALA A 101 -14.13 4.13 9.08
N ASP A 102 -14.07 4.36 7.77
CA ASP A 102 -15.25 4.39 6.91
C ASP A 102 -15.88 3.00 6.86
N LEU A 103 -17.15 2.92 7.24
CA LEU A 103 -17.91 1.67 7.37
C LEU A 103 -17.26 0.64 8.32
N ASN A 104 -16.28 1.05 9.15
CA ASN A 104 -15.49 0.17 10.01
C ASN A 104 -14.87 -1.00 9.19
N TYR A 105 -14.44 -0.72 7.94
CA TYR A 105 -13.95 -1.78 7.06
C TYR A 105 -12.58 -2.32 7.51
N MET A 106 -11.75 -1.51 8.18
CA MET A 106 -10.45 -1.95 8.68
C MET A 106 -10.17 -1.40 10.08
N ARG A 107 -10.12 -2.31 11.05
CA ARG A 107 -9.90 -2.02 12.47
C ARG A 107 -8.49 -2.43 12.88
N SER A 108 -7.86 -1.59 13.68
CA SER A 108 -6.57 -1.84 14.30
C SER A 108 -6.67 -1.73 15.82
N GLU A 109 -5.63 -2.16 16.53
CA GLU A 109 -5.37 -1.74 17.90
C GLU A 109 -4.16 -0.82 17.90
N LYS A 110 -4.07 0.09 18.87
CA LYS A 110 -2.87 0.88 19.07
C LYS A 110 -1.70 -0.06 19.33
N ARG A 111 -0.63 0.09 18.57
CA ARG A 111 0.60 -0.69 18.74
C ARG A 111 1.11 -0.53 20.18
N PRO A 112 1.41 -1.63 20.89
CA PRO A 112 1.95 -1.55 22.24
C PRO A 112 3.33 -0.89 22.24
N VAL A 113 3.66 -0.21 23.33
CA VAL A 113 5.00 0.36 23.54
C VAL A 113 5.99 -0.79 23.74
N GLY A 114 6.98 -0.87 22.86
CA GLY A 114 8.15 -1.74 22.99
C GLY A 114 9.41 -0.91 23.15
N ASP A 115 10.48 -1.28 22.45
CA ASP A 115 11.73 -0.50 22.41
C ASP A 115 11.54 0.93 21.87
N VAL A 116 10.50 1.13 21.06
CA VAL A 116 10.11 2.42 20.49
C VAL A 116 8.62 2.62 20.74
N ASP A 117 8.27 3.77 21.33
CA ASP A 117 6.88 4.25 21.35
C ASP A 117 6.58 4.94 20.02
N TYR A 118 5.75 4.30 19.19
CA TYR A 118 5.32 4.87 17.92
C TYR A 118 4.09 5.79 18.06
N GLY A 119 3.54 5.95 19.27
CA GLY A 119 2.36 6.75 19.51
C GLY A 119 1.10 6.13 18.91
N PHE A 120 0.30 6.92 18.20
CA PHE A 120 -0.96 6.56 17.54
C PHE A 120 -0.76 5.77 16.25
N VAL A 121 0.07 4.73 16.30
CA VAL A 121 0.25 3.76 15.20
C VAL A 121 -0.61 2.53 15.43
N GLY A 122 -1.27 2.05 14.38
CA GLY A 122 -2.18 0.92 14.43
C GLY A 122 -1.61 -0.37 13.90
N ASP A 123 -1.86 -1.47 14.60
CA ASP A 123 -1.68 -2.85 14.12
C ASP A 123 -3.04 -3.43 13.73
N VAL A 124 -3.22 -3.76 12.45
CA VAL A 124 -4.49 -4.26 11.91
C VAL A 124 -4.89 -5.55 12.60
N LYS A 125 -6.17 -5.62 13.01
CA LYS A 125 -6.76 -6.79 13.70
C LYS A 125 -7.91 -7.41 12.93
N ALA A 126 -8.61 -6.62 12.12
CA ALA A 126 -9.74 -7.11 11.35
C ALA A 126 -9.93 -6.28 10.08
N VAL A 127 -10.27 -6.97 9.00
CA VAL A 127 -10.72 -6.40 7.73
C VAL A 127 -12.10 -6.97 7.42
N GLN A 128 -13.02 -6.14 6.94
CA GLN A 128 -14.37 -6.53 6.51
C GLN A 128 -14.42 -6.61 4.98
N PRO A 129 -13.99 -7.72 4.35
CA PRO A 129 -13.87 -7.81 2.90
C PRO A 129 -15.21 -7.68 2.18
N GLY A 130 -16.33 -8.08 2.82
CA GLY A 130 -17.66 -7.97 2.22
C GLY A 130 -18.06 -6.53 1.86
N ILE A 131 -17.61 -5.54 2.64
CA ILE A 131 -17.85 -4.11 2.35
C ILE A 131 -17.13 -3.72 1.05
N ILE A 132 -15.85 -4.08 0.94
CA ILE A 132 -15.03 -3.77 -0.23
C ILE A 132 -15.54 -4.53 -1.47
N ALA A 133 -15.86 -5.82 -1.32
CA ALA A 133 -16.42 -6.64 -2.39
C ALA A 133 -17.76 -6.08 -2.91
N SER A 134 -18.63 -5.59 -2.03
CA SER A 134 -19.90 -4.96 -2.44
C SER A 134 -19.69 -3.70 -3.27
N LEU A 135 -18.67 -2.88 -2.94
CA LEU A 135 -18.34 -1.69 -3.73
C LEU A 135 -17.85 -2.08 -5.12
N LEU A 136 -16.94 -3.06 -5.20
CA LEU A 136 -16.43 -3.57 -6.48
C LEU A 136 -17.56 -4.13 -7.36
N GLN A 137 -18.50 -4.89 -6.79
CA GLN A 137 -19.67 -5.41 -7.51
C GLN A 137 -20.59 -4.32 -8.06
N GLN A 138 -20.61 -3.14 -7.43
CA GLN A 138 -21.35 -1.97 -7.90
C GLN A 138 -20.56 -1.14 -8.94
N GLY A 139 -19.38 -1.62 -9.36
CA GLY A 139 -18.49 -0.90 -10.27
C GLY A 139 -17.78 0.29 -9.63
N VAL A 140 -17.75 0.37 -8.29
CA VAL A 140 -17.02 1.41 -7.56
C VAL A 140 -15.59 0.95 -7.31
N VAL A 141 -14.61 1.79 -7.65
CA VAL A 141 -13.18 1.56 -7.40
C VAL A 141 -12.77 2.14 -6.05
N PRO A 142 -12.42 1.33 -5.04
CA PRO A 142 -11.96 1.82 -3.75
C PRO A 142 -10.55 2.43 -3.83
N VAL A 143 -10.39 3.61 -3.21
CA VAL A 143 -9.09 4.28 -3.01
C VAL A 143 -8.81 4.36 -1.52
N LEU A 144 -7.92 3.51 -1.01
CA LEU A 144 -7.69 3.30 0.42
C LEU A 144 -6.54 4.17 0.94
N ALA A 145 -6.84 4.96 1.96
CA ALA A 145 -5.89 5.80 2.68
C ALA A 145 -5.31 5.08 3.92
N PRO A 146 -4.05 5.35 4.31
CA PRO A 146 -3.33 4.66 5.38
C PRO A 146 -3.71 5.10 6.81
N LEU A 147 -5.01 5.05 7.10
CA LEU A 147 -5.59 5.34 8.41
C LEU A 147 -6.59 4.25 8.78
N THR A 148 -6.55 3.82 10.02
CA THR A 148 -7.51 2.87 10.59
C THR A 148 -8.07 3.43 11.89
N HIS A 149 -8.87 2.64 12.60
CA HIS A 149 -9.41 3.05 13.89
C HIS A 149 -9.48 1.88 14.87
N ASP A 150 -9.64 2.20 16.16
CA ASP A 150 -9.70 1.24 17.26
C ASP A 150 -11.10 0.70 17.59
N LYS A 151 -12.15 1.27 16.97
CA LYS A 151 -13.59 1.06 17.29
C LYS A 151 -14.05 1.73 18.60
N GLN A 152 -13.20 2.53 19.25
CA GLN A 152 -13.54 3.40 20.39
C GLN A 152 -13.55 4.88 19.99
N GLY A 153 -13.31 5.17 18.70
CA GLY A 153 -13.37 6.53 18.14
C GLY A 153 -12.00 7.17 17.92
N LEU A 154 -10.91 6.42 18.14
CA LEU A 154 -9.56 6.89 17.90
C LEU A 154 -9.07 6.45 16.52
N LEU A 155 -8.55 7.40 15.75
CA LEU A 155 -7.83 7.12 14.52
C LEU A 155 -6.40 6.66 14.81
N LEU A 156 -5.88 5.81 13.95
CA LEU A 156 -4.53 5.26 14.03
C LEU A 156 -3.85 5.36 12.67
N ASN A 157 -2.59 5.80 12.67
CA ASN A 157 -1.73 5.78 11.50
C ASN A 157 -1.26 4.35 11.22
N THR A 158 -1.51 3.85 10.01
CA THR A 158 -1.16 2.49 9.62
C THR A 158 -0.31 2.52 8.36
N ASN A 159 0.70 1.67 8.25
CA ASN A 159 1.54 1.65 7.05
C ASN A 159 0.72 1.27 5.80
N ALA A 160 0.89 2.00 4.69
CA ALA A 160 0.17 1.73 3.43
C ALA A 160 0.46 0.34 2.85
N ASP A 161 1.68 -0.19 3.03
CA ASP A 161 2.03 -1.57 2.63
C ASP A 161 1.19 -2.58 3.42
N THR A 162 0.94 -2.30 4.71
CA THR A 162 0.08 -3.11 5.60
C THR A 162 -1.37 -3.03 5.16
N ILE A 163 -1.91 -1.83 4.86
CA ILE A 163 -3.28 -1.70 4.33
C ILE A 163 -3.47 -2.55 3.08
N ALA A 164 -2.53 -2.46 2.12
CA ALA A 164 -2.61 -3.21 0.88
C ALA A 164 -2.49 -4.72 1.11
N GLY A 165 -1.54 -5.15 1.94
CA GLY A 165 -1.34 -6.55 2.29
C GLY A 165 -2.56 -7.16 2.98
N GLU A 166 -3.06 -6.53 4.05
CA GLU A 166 -4.21 -7.03 4.80
C GLU A 166 -5.51 -7.00 3.98
N THR A 167 -5.68 -6.00 3.11
CA THR A 167 -6.79 -6.00 2.14
C THR A 167 -6.67 -7.16 1.16
N ALA A 168 -5.47 -7.41 0.60
CA ALA A 168 -5.24 -8.50 -0.33
C ALA A 168 -5.53 -9.87 0.30
N LYS A 169 -5.02 -10.10 1.51
CA LYS A 169 -5.27 -11.33 2.28
C LYS A 169 -6.77 -11.54 2.50
N ALA A 170 -7.49 -10.51 2.95
CA ALA A 170 -8.92 -10.60 3.20
C ALA A 170 -9.75 -10.85 1.92
N MET A 171 -9.34 -10.26 0.79
CA MET A 171 -10.04 -10.38 -0.48
C MET A 171 -9.73 -11.68 -1.24
N ALA A 172 -8.63 -12.36 -0.91
CA ALA A 172 -8.21 -13.62 -1.54
C ALA A 172 -9.24 -14.77 -1.39
N HIS A 173 -10.15 -14.67 -0.42
CA HIS A 173 -11.25 -15.61 -0.26
C HIS A 173 -12.37 -15.44 -1.30
N PHE A 174 -12.47 -14.27 -1.93
CA PHE A 174 -13.54 -13.90 -2.86
C PHE A 174 -13.04 -13.76 -4.30
N PHE A 175 -11.77 -13.37 -4.46
CA PHE A 175 -11.16 -13.03 -5.75
C PHE A 175 -9.83 -13.76 -5.95
N LYS A 176 -9.44 -13.91 -7.21
CA LYS A 176 -8.06 -14.24 -7.58
C LYS A 176 -7.25 -12.95 -7.51
N VAL A 177 -6.61 -12.71 -6.36
CA VAL A 177 -5.97 -11.43 -6.05
C VAL A 177 -4.53 -11.36 -6.56
N THR A 178 -4.22 -10.29 -7.29
CA THR A 178 -2.86 -9.84 -7.58
C THR A 178 -2.57 -8.58 -6.76
N LEU A 179 -1.56 -8.62 -5.90
CA LEU A 179 -1.13 -7.46 -5.12
C LEU A 179 0.11 -6.84 -5.75
N VAL A 180 0.05 -5.56 -6.14
CA VAL A 180 1.14 -4.84 -6.79
C VAL A 180 1.72 -3.81 -5.82
N TYR A 181 2.99 -3.95 -5.48
CA TYR A 181 3.75 -2.95 -4.73
C TYR A 181 4.60 -2.12 -5.67
N CYS A 182 4.27 -0.83 -5.77
CA CYS A 182 5.06 0.14 -6.53
C CYS A 182 6.12 0.79 -5.62
N PHE A 183 7.38 0.45 -5.86
CA PHE A 183 8.55 1.05 -5.21
C PHE A 183 9.38 1.86 -6.22
N GLU A 184 10.60 2.24 -5.83
CA GLU A 184 11.46 3.11 -6.66
C GLU A 184 12.23 2.34 -7.75
N LYS A 185 12.54 1.07 -7.52
CA LYS A 185 13.29 0.20 -8.45
C LYS A 185 12.34 -0.56 -9.39
N LYS A 186 12.87 -1.00 -10.54
CA LYS A 186 12.09 -1.74 -11.57
C LYS A 186 11.52 -3.08 -11.07
N GLY A 187 12.11 -3.66 -10.03
CA GLY A 187 11.72 -4.93 -9.42
C GLY A 187 12.75 -5.32 -8.35
N VAL A 188 12.83 -6.61 -8.06
CA VAL A 188 13.95 -7.19 -7.30
C VAL A 188 15.13 -7.35 -8.26
N LEU A 189 16.26 -6.73 -7.95
CA LEU A 189 17.46 -6.75 -8.79
C LEU A 189 18.42 -7.85 -8.31
N LEU A 190 19.08 -8.54 -9.25
CA LEU A 190 20.21 -9.44 -8.97
C LEU A 190 21.46 -8.66 -8.59
N ASP A 191 21.61 -7.45 -9.14
CA ASP A 191 22.67 -6.51 -8.84
C ASP A 191 22.03 -5.12 -8.61
N GLU A 192 22.17 -4.59 -7.39
CA GLU A 192 21.57 -3.30 -7.02
C GLU A 192 22.06 -2.12 -7.90
N THR A 193 23.25 -2.26 -8.49
CA THR A 193 23.89 -1.27 -9.36
C THR A 193 23.47 -1.38 -10.83
N ASP A 194 22.84 -2.50 -11.22
CA ASP A 194 22.32 -2.74 -12.56
C ASP A 194 20.78 -2.76 -12.54
N ASP A 195 20.18 -1.64 -12.97
CA ASP A 195 18.72 -1.50 -13.05
C ASP A 195 18.06 -2.42 -14.09
N ASP A 196 18.82 -3.10 -14.96
CA ASP A 196 18.30 -4.09 -15.91
C ASP A 196 18.42 -5.54 -15.40
N SER A 197 19.05 -5.75 -14.24
CA SER A 197 19.20 -7.05 -13.59
C SER A 197 17.93 -7.56 -12.86
N VAL A 198 16.74 -7.15 -13.33
CA VAL A 198 15.46 -7.47 -12.70
C VAL A 198 15.19 -8.98 -12.76
N LEU A 199 14.93 -9.59 -11.61
CA LEU A 199 14.39 -10.94 -11.51
C LEU A 199 12.95 -10.95 -12.02
N PRO A 200 12.61 -11.66 -13.11
CA PRO A 200 11.24 -11.68 -13.61
C PRO A 200 10.28 -12.40 -12.66
N THR A 201 10.77 -13.45 -12.00
CA THR A 201 10.00 -14.26 -11.05
C THR A 201 10.83 -14.56 -9.80
N LEU A 202 10.15 -14.76 -8.68
CA LEU A 202 10.77 -15.13 -7.41
C LEU A 202 9.84 -16.03 -6.59
N ASN A 203 10.24 -17.29 -6.38
CA ASN A 203 9.60 -18.17 -5.41
C ASN A 203 10.36 -18.19 -4.07
N ARG A 204 9.77 -18.86 -3.07
CA ARG A 204 10.33 -18.89 -1.71
C ARG A 204 11.69 -19.58 -1.61
N ALA A 205 11.95 -20.58 -2.46
CA ALA A 205 13.23 -21.27 -2.49
C ALA A 205 14.34 -20.37 -3.05
N GLN A 206 14.07 -19.70 -4.17
CA GLN A 206 14.97 -18.71 -4.77
C GLN A 206 15.23 -17.55 -3.82
N PHE A 207 14.20 -17.04 -3.13
CA PHE A 207 14.36 -15.99 -2.13
C PHE A 207 15.37 -16.39 -1.04
N LYS A 208 15.21 -17.58 -0.45
CA LYS A 208 16.14 -18.07 0.59
C LYS A 208 17.57 -18.21 0.06
N ASP A 209 17.73 -18.73 -1.15
CA ASP A 209 19.03 -18.89 -1.80
C ASP A 209 19.69 -17.52 -2.07
N TYR A 210 18.94 -16.55 -2.60
CA TYR A 210 19.45 -15.20 -2.85
C TYR A 210 19.76 -14.42 -1.57
N VAL A 211 19.03 -14.65 -0.47
CA VAL A 211 19.39 -14.09 0.85
C VAL A 211 20.71 -14.71 1.33
N ALA A 212 20.86 -16.03 1.25
CA ALA A 212 22.09 -16.73 1.67
C ALA A 212 23.31 -16.30 0.84
N LYS A 213 23.11 -15.99 -0.45
CA LYS A 213 24.15 -15.47 -1.36
C LYS A 213 24.43 -13.97 -1.19
N GLY A 214 23.68 -13.26 -0.36
CA GLY A 214 23.79 -11.81 -0.22
C GLY A 214 23.34 -11.03 -1.45
N VAL A 215 22.50 -11.61 -2.32
CA VAL A 215 21.89 -10.86 -3.43
C VAL A 215 20.74 -9.99 -2.92
N ILE A 216 19.89 -10.56 -2.07
CA ILE A 216 18.77 -9.84 -1.45
C ILE A 216 19.18 -9.46 -0.02
N GLN A 217 19.27 -8.16 0.23
CA GLN A 217 19.75 -7.62 1.51
C GLN A 217 18.87 -6.47 2.04
N GLY A 218 19.15 -6.08 3.28
CA GLY A 218 18.62 -4.85 3.89
C GLY A 218 17.10 -4.76 3.87
N GLY A 219 16.59 -3.59 3.47
CA GLY A 219 15.16 -3.29 3.47
C GLY A 219 14.31 -4.11 2.47
N MET A 220 14.95 -4.86 1.56
CA MET A 220 14.22 -5.71 0.61
C MET A 220 13.74 -7.03 1.25
N ILE A 221 14.49 -7.57 2.21
CA ILE A 221 14.12 -8.79 2.95
C ILE A 221 12.71 -8.66 3.57
N PRO A 222 12.41 -7.66 4.41
CA PRO A 222 11.08 -7.56 5.03
C PRO A 222 9.97 -7.26 4.01
N LYS A 223 10.28 -6.67 2.85
CA LYS A 223 9.28 -6.46 1.78
C LYS A 223 8.88 -7.77 1.12
N LEU A 224 9.85 -8.63 0.86
CA LEU A 224 9.64 -9.94 0.28
C LEU A 224 8.98 -10.90 1.27
N GLU A 225 9.36 -10.84 2.55
CA GLU A 225 8.67 -11.58 3.60
C GLU A 225 7.17 -11.22 3.65
N ASN A 226 6.83 -9.93 3.66
CA ASN A 226 5.43 -9.49 3.59
C ASN A 226 4.71 -9.98 2.32
N ALA A 227 5.39 -9.98 1.17
CA ALA A 227 4.83 -10.50 -0.07
C ALA A 227 4.52 -12.00 0.05
N PHE A 228 5.46 -12.77 0.58
CA PHE A 228 5.31 -14.20 0.81
C PHE A 228 4.23 -14.53 1.85
N GLU A 229 4.07 -13.73 2.91
CA GLU A 229 2.94 -13.86 3.85
C GLU A 229 1.58 -13.64 3.16
N ALA A 230 1.49 -12.70 2.22
CA ALA A 230 0.28 -12.50 1.44
C ALA A 230 -0.03 -13.72 0.56
N ILE A 231 0.99 -14.27 -0.09
CA ILE A 231 0.90 -15.49 -0.89
C ILE A 231 0.42 -16.68 -0.04
N ASP A 232 1.01 -16.88 1.15
CA ASP A 232 0.61 -17.95 2.08
C ASP A 232 -0.85 -17.82 2.54
N ALA A 233 -1.37 -16.59 2.63
CA ALA A 233 -2.75 -16.30 2.97
C ALA A 233 -3.74 -16.43 1.80
N GLY A 234 -3.27 -16.85 0.61
CA GLY A 234 -4.11 -17.15 -0.56
C GLY A 234 -4.08 -16.10 -1.67
N VAL A 235 -3.31 -15.02 -1.53
CA VAL A 235 -3.07 -14.09 -2.65
C VAL A 235 -2.39 -14.86 -3.79
N SER A 236 -2.88 -14.69 -5.01
CA SER A 236 -2.44 -15.51 -6.15
C SER A 236 -1.05 -15.13 -6.64
N SER A 237 -0.72 -13.84 -6.63
CA SER A 237 0.61 -13.33 -6.93
C SER A 237 0.85 -11.97 -6.28
N VAL A 238 2.11 -11.67 -5.99
CA VAL A 238 2.55 -10.33 -5.58
C VAL A 238 3.53 -9.82 -6.62
N VAL A 239 3.36 -8.60 -7.10
CA VAL A 239 4.25 -7.98 -8.09
C VAL A 239 4.99 -6.83 -7.42
N ILE A 240 6.32 -6.83 -7.51
CA ILE A 240 7.15 -5.67 -7.14
C ILE A 240 7.59 -4.99 -8.42
N THR A 241 7.18 -3.74 -8.59
CA THR A 241 7.47 -2.94 -9.79
C THR A 241 7.68 -1.46 -9.42
N LYS A 242 7.90 -0.62 -10.43
CA LYS A 242 7.90 0.85 -10.34
C LYS A 242 6.59 1.42 -10.87
N ALA A 243 6.27 2.64 -10.44
CA ALA A 243 4.94 3.23 -10.68
C ALA A 243 4.63 3.61 -12.14
N ASP A 244 5.64 3.79 -12.99
CA ASP A 244 5.48 4.05 -14.42
C ASP A 244 5.42 2.74 -15.24
N ALA A 245 5.39 1.57 -14.58
CA ALA A 245 5.32 0.26 -15.21
C ALA A 245 4.37 -0.68 -14.43
N LEU A 246 3.10 -0.28 -14.28
CA LEU A 246 2.10 -1.04 -13.51
C LEU A 246 1.75 -2.41 -14.12
N ILE A 247 1.87 -2.56 -15.45
CA ILE A 247 1.40 -3.72 -16.18
C ILE A 247 2.58 -4.41 -16.87
N GLY A 248 2.71 -5.73 -16.69
CA GLY A 248 3.64 -6.56 -17.44
C GLY A 248 5.13 -6.36 -17.14
N ALA A 249 5.46 -5.70 -16.04
CA ALA A 249 6.84 -5.39 -15.66
C ALA A 249 7.11 -5.69 -14.17
N GLY A 250 8.39 -5.86 -13.83
CA GLY A 250 8.86 -6.10 -12.48
C GLY A 250 9.02 -7.58 -12.13
N THR A 251 9.03 -7.86 -10.83
CA THR A 251 9.23 -9.20 -10.27
C THR A 251 7.91 -9.77 -9.80
N VAL A 252 7.52 -10.92 -10.35
CA VAL A 252 6.34 -11.67 -9.93
C VAL A 252 6.73 -12.69 -8.85
N ILE A 253 6.11 -12.57 -7.69
CA ILE A 253 6.29 -13.46 -6.54
C ILE A 253 5.09 -14.40 -6.48
N HIS A 254 5.39 -15.70 -6.37
CA HIS A 254 4.40 -16.79 -6.39
C HIS A 254 4.84 -17.97 -5.53
N HIS A 255 3.91 -18.90 -5.26
CA HIS A 255 4.13 -20.10 -4.44
C HIS A 255 5.26 -21.00 -4.96
N THR A 256 5.27 -21.33 -6.25
CA THR A 256 6.19 -22.29 -6.90
C THR A 256 6.87 -21.68 -8.09
#